data_AF-A0A519RFA9-F1
#
_entry.id   AF-A0A519RFA9-F1
#
_cell.length_a   1.000
_cell.length_b   1.000
_cell.length_c   1.000
_cell.angle_alpha   90.00
_cell.angle_beta   90.00
_cell.angle_gamma   90.00
#
_symmetry.space_group_name_H-M   'P 1'
#
loop_
_entity.id
_entity.type
_entity.pdbx_description
1 polymer ?
#
loop_
_entity_poly.entity_id
_entity_poly.type
_entity_poly.pdbx_seq_one_letter_code
_entity_poly.pdbx_strand_id
1 'polypeptide(L)'
;MFQYCYRLIKHIIKEYRPNEIYASQWLEFYMGQAMGSDEKNDIKAEATLTELIDNNKKILDSKIDKEIISKFVYMLKDNKKEKFVHLLQALIVCDGNAVLKNQTEASTLIFEDEETSKEMIVPLRVKSNEVEVFLKDYNQEDEYCWMPLIEYYHQSQENDEGEAFRYLEGLIHLFSNLCLERNYIAIDHLEPVYTYDLCFKVISGTKEELIGLRSAFLRLMNTLWLDRKPYQPMNLPRYVILMEEIYPRALDQIMSSDNKTKKFDGLKGYLQRYFADLAEEGCTKIYQTKKNSFTSLALELTLTLARFGFYNTVKELENLVKPLLVLLNGMRDAINPLEYKEFQRELKKFKTETDVRSKGRIKTLYHQVKTADLLDIGIEKKLIEKHKESEETLI
;
A
#
# COMPACT_ATOMS: atom_id res chain seq x y z
N MET A 1 8.52 -20.27 28.79
CA MET A 1 8.84 -19.16 29.72
C MET A 1 9.17 -17.88 28.96
N PHE A 2 10.21 -17.85 28.10
CA PHE A 2 10.61 -16.65 27.34
C PHE A 2 9.50 -16.00 26.50
N GLN A 3 8.67 -16.78 25.81
CA GLN A 3 7.51 -16.27 25.07
C GLN A 3 6.54 -15.44 25.95
N TYR A 4 6.32 -15.86 27.21
CA TYR A 4 5.45 -15.13 28.13
C TYR A 4 6.10 -13.82 28.59
N CYS A 5 7.42 -13.82 28.79
CA CYS A 5 8.17 -12.60 29.12
C CYS A 5 8.06 -11.57 27.98
N TYR A 6 8.27 -11.98 26.73
CA TYR A 6 8.15 -11.07 25.58
C TYR A 6 6.73 -10.56 25.37
N ARG A 7 5.72 -11.42 25.59
CA ARG A 7 4.32 -11.02 25.57
C ARG A 7 4.00 -10.01 26.67
N LEU A 8 4.51 -10.22 27.88
CA LEU A 8 4.35 -9.29 28.99
C LEU A 8 5.02 -7.94 28.67
N ILE A 9 6.27 -7.96 28.19
CA ILE A 9 7.00 -6.74 27.79
C ILE A 9 6.22 -6.00 26.71
N LYS A 10 5.70 -6.70 25.68
CA LYS A 10 4.87 -6.11 24.64
C LYS A 10 3.66 -5.37 25.23
N HIS A 11 2.94 -5.97 26.16
CA HIS A 11 1.80 -5.33 26.81
C HIS A 11 2.20 -4.17 27.74
N ILE A 12 3.39 -4.20 28.32
CA ILE A 12 3.92 -3.12 29.17
C ILE A 12 4.31 -1.90 28.35
N ILE A 13 4.89 -2.10 27.15
CA ILE A 13 5.33 -1.00 26.29
C ILE A 13 4.20 -0.41 25.44
N LYS A 14 3.18 -1.22 25.11
CA LYS A 14 2.11 -0.81 24.20
C LYS A 14 1.44 0.50 24.64
N GLU A 15 1.47 1.48 23.75
CA GLU A 15 0.83 2.81 23.92
C GLU A 15 1.31 3.59 25.16
N TYR A 16 2.46 3.22 25.76
CA TYR A 16 2.98 3.87 26.97
C TYR A 16 4.44 4.31 26.82
N ARG A 17 4.60 5.58 26.45
CA ARG A 17 5.87 6.18 26.04
C ARG A 17 7.03 6.03 27.04
N PRO A 18 6.85 6.23 28.36
CA PRO A 18 7.95 6.05 29.31
C PRO A 18 8.52 4.62 29.31
N ASN A 19 7.66 3.61 29.16
CA ASN A 19 8.08 2.21 29.14
C ASN A 19 8.78 1.86 27.83
N GLU A 20 8.33 2.42 26.70
CA GLU A 20 9.03 2.27 25.41
C GLU A 20 10.46 2.81 25.49
N ILE A 21 10.64 4.01 26.04
CA ILE A 21 11.95 4.64 26.19
C ILE A 21 12.84 3.83 27.14
N TYR A 22 12.28 3.31 28.24
CA TYR A 22 13.01 2.43 29.14
C TYR A 22 13.43 1.12 28.45
N ALA A 23 12.50 0.45 27.78
CA ALA A 23 12.75 -0.80 27.06
C ALA A 23 13.75 -0.61 25.89
N SER A 24 13.80 0.57 25.28
CA SER A 24 14.72 0.88 24.17
C SER A 24 16.20 0.75 24.52
N GLN A 25 16.56 0.72 25.82
CA GLN A 25 17.93 0.49 26.26
C GLN A 25 18.44 -0.92 25.91
N TRP A 26 17.53 -1.89 25.75
CA TRP A 26 17.84 -3.27 25.39
C TRP A 26 17.52 -3.57 23.92
N LEU A 27 17.43 -2.55 23.06
CA LEU A 27 17.09 -2.72 21.66
C LEU A 27 18.04 -3.70 20.95
N GLU A 28 19.35 -3.62 21.20
CA GLU A 28 20.33 -4.57 20.65
C GLU A 28 20.10 -6.01 21.14
N PHE A 29 19.68 -6.19 22.39
CA PHE A 29 19.36 -7.51 22.93
C PHE A 29 18.10 -8.07 22.27
N TYR A 30 17.04 -7.26 22.14
CA TYR A 30 15.82 -7.67 21.44
C TYR A 30 16.08 -7.97 19.96
N MET A 31 16.97 -7.22 19.31
CA MET A 31 17.46 -7.50 17.97
C MET A 31 18.14 -8.86 17.90
N GLY A 32 19.16 -9.12 18.73
CA GLY A 32 19.88 -10.40 18.74
C GLY A 32 18.96 -11.60 19.00
N GLN A 33 17.92 -11.41 19.80
CA GLN A 33 16.93 -12.44 20.09
C GLN A 33 15.90 -12.63 18.96
N ALA A 34 15.45 -11.55 18.31
CA ALA A 34 14.61 -11.62 17.12
C ALA A 34 15.37 -12.23 15.91
N MET A 35 16.69 -12.03 15.86
CA MET A 35 17.59 -12.63 14.89
C MET A 35 17.73 -14.14 15.07
N GLY A 36 17.96 -14.61 16.30
CA GLY A 36 18.14 -16.02 16.60
C GLY A 36 16.85 -16.83 16.68
N SER A 37 15.69 -16.17 16.63
CA SER A 37 14.39 -16.85 16.65
C SER A 37 14.01 -17.30 15.24
N ASP A 38 14.07 -18.62 15.04
CA ASP A 38 13.53 -19.30 13.87
C ASP A 38 12.11 -19.82 14.16
N GLU A 39 11.37 -20.29 13.15
CA GLU A 39 9.97 -20.74 13.32
C GLU A 39 9.79 -21.84 14.38
N LYS A 40 10.84 -22.64 14.63
CA LYS A 40 10.86 -23.68 15.66
C LYS A 40 11.17 -23.14 17.07
N ASN A 41 11.75 -21.95 17.18
CA ASN A 41 12.17 -21.28 18.42
C ASN A 41 11.65 -19.83 18.48
N ASP A 42 10.40 -19.59 18.07
CA ASP A 42 9.80 -18.26 18.13
C ASP A 42 9.56 -17.84 19.59
N ILE A 43 10.43 -16.98 20.11
CA ILE A 43 10.32 -16.38 21.44
C ILE A 43 9.44 -15.12 21.46
N LYS A 44 8.84 -14.74 20.33
CA LYS A 44 8.03 -13.52 20.12
C LYS A 44 8.81 -12.22 20.33
N ALA A 45 10.14 -12.28 20.22
CA ALA A 45 11.00 -11.11 20.32
C ALA A 45 10.73 -10.10 19.20
N GLU A 46 10.44 -10.60 17.99
CA GLU A 46 10.09 -9.79 16.82
C GLU A 46 8.86 -8.92 17.07
N ALA A 47 7.74 -9.52 17.50
CA ALA A 47 6.49 -8.78 17.70
C ALA A 47 6.58 -7.69 18.78
N THR A 48 7.54 -7.82 19.70
CA THR A 48 7.87 -6.82 20.71
C THR A 48 8.82 -5.76 20.15
N LEU A 49 9.80 -6.16 19.34
CA LEU A 49 10.74 -5.26 18.66
C LEU A 49 10.02 -4.35 17.67
N THR A 50 9.13 -4.90 16.84
CA THR A 50 8.29 -4.13 15.91
C THR A 50 7.45 -3.11 16.66
N GLU A 51 6.78 -3.51 17.75
CA GLU A 51 5.98 -2.58 18.58
C GLU A 51 6.83 -1.46 19.20
N LEU A 52 8.08 -1.76 19.58
CA LEU A 52 8.98 -0.80 20.20
C LEU A 52 9.50 0.24 19.20
N ILE A 53 9.73 -0.18 17.95
CA ILE A 53 10.30 0.65 16.88
C ILE A 53 9.21 1.39 16.10
N ASP A 54 8.06 0.75 15.88
CA ASP A 54 6.98 1.27 15.05
C ASP A 54 6.42 2.58 15.61
N ASN A 55 6.33 3.58 14.73
CA ASN A 55 5.85 4.94 15.03
C ASN A 55 6.51 5.59 16.26
N ASN A 56 7.78 5.28 16.51
CA ASN A 56 8.51 5.75 17.68
C ASN A 56 9.60 6.79 17.38
N LYS A 57 9.20 7.99 16.93
CA LYS A 57 10.14 9.04 16.50
C LYS A 57 11.30 9.31 17.48
N LYS A 58 11.05 9.42 18.79
CA LYS A 58 12.13 9.64 19.78
C LYS A 58 13.13 8.49 19.85
N ILE A 59 12.69 7.23 19.76
CA ILE A 59 13.61 6.08 19.76
C ILE A 59 14.40 6.07 18.45
N LEU A 60 13.71 6.27 17.32
CA LEU A 60 14.33 6.31 15.99
C LEU A 60 15.40 7.41 15.88
N ASP A 61 15.17 8.57 16.48
CA ASP A 61 16.12 9.69 16.44
C ASP A 61 17.28 9.54 17.44
N SER A 62 17.03 8.97 18.63
CA SER A 62 17.99 8.99 19.76
C SER A 62 18.75 7.68 20.03
N LYS A 63 18.23 6.54 19.58
CA LYS A 63 18.78 5.21 19.87
C LYS A 63 19.18 4.43 18.63
N ILE A 64 18.75 4.85 17.45
CA ILE A 64 19.15 4.22 16.19
C ILE A 64 20.37 4.96 15.62
N ASP A 65 21.48 4.24 15.61
CA ASP A 65 22.75 4.67 15.03
C ASP A 65 23.06 3.89 13.76
N LYS A 66 24.04 4.40 12.99
CA LYS A 66 24.51 3.80 11.74
C LYS A 66 24.87 2.31 11.88
N GLU A 67 25.48 1.93 13.00
CA GLU A 67 25.86 0.54 13.26
C GLU A 67 24.64 -0.39 13.31
N ILE A 68 23.55 0.05 13.97
CA ILE A 68 22.30 -0.70 14.07
C ILE A 68 21.69 -0.87 12.67
N ILE A 69 21.63 0.20 11.88
CA ILE A 69 21.11 0.15 10.50
C ILE A 69 21.96 -0.80 9.65
N SER A 70 23.29 -0.78 9.78
CA SER A 70 24.17 -1.71 9.05
C SER A 70 23.92 -3.17 9.43
N LYS A 71 23.67 -3.47 10.71
CA LYS A 71 23.29 -4.82 11.15
C LYS A 71 21.97 -5.23 10.49
N PHE A 72 20.98 -4.33 10.38
CA PHE A 72 19.72 -4.63 9.68
C PHE A 72 19.88 -4.88 8.18
N VAL A 73 20.71 -4.09 7.50
CA VAL A 73 20.97 -4.29 6.07
C VAL A 73 21.71 -5.61 5.84
N TYR A 74 22.74 -5.91 6.63
CA TYR A 74 23.47 -7.18 6.55
C TYR A 74 22.56 -8.39 6.85
N MET A 75 21.67 -8.28 7.83
CA MET A 75 20.67 -9.31 8.10
C MET A 75 19.75 -9.56 6.92
N LEU A 76 19.30 -8.49 6.27
CA LEU A 76 18.38 -8.59 5.13
C LEU A 76 19.05 -9.23 3.91
N LYS A 77 20.37 -9.05 3.79
CA LYS A 77 21.23 -9.70 2.80
C LYS A 77 21.34 -11.21 3.05
N ASP A 78 21.66 -11.61 4.28
CA ASP A 78 21.86 -13.02 4.68
C ASP A 78 20.53 -13.81 4.78
N ASN A 79 19.47 -13.16 5.27
CA ASN A 79 18.17 -13.78 5.51
C ASN A 79 17.07 -13.07 4.72
N LYS A 80 16.76 -13.62 3.54
CA LYS A 80 15.76 -13.12 2.59
C LYS A 80 14.31 -13.40 3.02
N LYS A 81 13.94 -12.99 4.25
CA LYS A 81 12.60 -13.16 4.82
C LYS A 81 11.85 -11.84 4.90
N GLU A 82 10.54 -11.89 4.62
CA GLU A 82 9.63 -10.73 4.64
C GLU A 82 9.68 -9.96 5.98
N LYS A 83 9.85 -10.66 7.09
CA LYS A 83 9.90 -10.08 8.44
C LYS A 83 11.02 -9.04 8.63
N PHE A 84 12.21 -9.31 8.10
CA PHE A 84 13.36 -8.41 8.24
C PHE A 84 13.18 -7.14 7.40
N VAL A 85 12.45 -7.27 6.28
CA VAL A 85 12.06 -6.12 5.48
C VAL A 85 11.16 -5.18 6.28
N HIS A 86 10.14 -5.71 6.96
CA HIS A 86 9.22 -4.92 7.78
C HIS A 86 9.93 -4.19 8.93
N LEU A 87 10.89 -4.85 9.60
CA LEU A 87 11.70 -4.22 10.64
C LEU A 87 12.54 -3.06 10.09
N LEU A 88 13.18 -3.24 8.93
CA LEU A 88 13.94 -2.17 8.29
C LEU A 88 13.02 -1.02 7.83
N GLN A 89 11.82 -1.32 7.35
CA GLN A 89 10.83 -0.30 7.00
C GLN A 89 10.40 0.54 8.22
N ALA A 90 10.19 -0.09 9.38
CA ALA A 90 9.84 0.61 10.62
C ALA A 90 10.95 1.56 11.13
N LEU A 91 12.21 1.30 10.75
CA LEU A 91 13.33 2.21 11.05
C LEU A 91 13.36 3.43 10.14
N ILE A 92 12.87 3.28 8.90
CA ILE A 92 12.92 4.30 7.85
C ILE A 92 11.69 5.20 7.88
N VAL A 93 10.52 4.68 8.23
CA VAL A 93 9.24 5.40 8.18
C VAL A 93 8.61 5.50 9.57
N CYS A 94 8.16 6.69 9.93
CA CYS A 94 7.43 6.98 11.16
C CYS A 94 6.21 7.86 10.84
N ASP A 95 5.01 7.43 11.24
CA ASP A 95 3.73 8.13 10.98
C ASP A 95 3.55 8.51 9.49
N GLY A 96 4.00 7.64 8.58
CA GLY A 96 3.92 7.86 7.14
C GLY A 96 4.95 8.84 6.57
N ASN A 97 5.84 9.40 7.39
CA ASN A 97 6.93 10.30 6.96
C ASN A 97 8.30 9.61 7.05
N ALA A 98 9.26 10.05 6.24
CA ALA A 98 10.60 9.49 6.27
C ALA A 98 11.39 10.01 7.48
N VAL A 99 12.07 9.11 8.19
CA VAL A 99 13.11 9.48 9.15
C VAL A 99 14.40 9.71 8.35
N LEU A 100 14.60 10.95 7.91
CA LEU A 100 15.64 11.32 6.94
C LEU A 100 17.05 10.80 7.28
N LYS A 101 17.46 10.85 8.56
CA LYS A 101 18.76 10.32 9.02
C LYS A 101 18.88 8.82 8.70
N ASN A 102 17.89 8.04 9.10
CA ASN A 102 17.89 6.59 8.94
C ASN A 102 17.70 6.20 7.47
N GLN A 103 16.83 6.91 6.75
CA GLN A 103 16.59 6.70 5.32
C GLN A 103 17.86 6.91 4.50
N THR A 104 18.60 8.00 4.76
CA THR A 104 19.85 8.32 4.05
C THR A 104 20.89 7.22 4.30
N GLU A 105 21.10 6.85 5.56
CA GLU A 105 22.08 5.83 5.94
C GLU A 105 21.73 4.44 5.39
N ALA A 106 20.46 4.04 5.46
CA ALA A 106 20.01 2.79 4.84
C ALA A 106 20.19 2.82 3.32
N SER A 107 19.92 3.96 2.67
CA SER A 107 20.11 4.09 1.22
C SER A 107 21.57 3.99 0.82
N THR A 108 22.48 4.62 1.56
CA THR A 108 23.92 4.51 1.28
C THR A 108 24.41 3.08 1.45
N LEU A 109 23.98 2.38 2.52
CA LEU A 109 24.39 1.00 2.77
C LEU A 109 23.83 0.00 1.74
N ILE A 110 22.63 0.24 1.21
CA ILE A 110 21.98 -0.65 0.24
C ILE A 110 22.47 -0.40 -1.19
N PHE A 111 22.69 0.87 -1.57
CA PHE A 111 22.92 1.26 -2.96
C PHE A 111 24.38 1.60 -3.30
N GLU A 112 25.17 2.13 -2.37
CA GLU A 112 26.58 2.47 -2.64
C GLU A 112 27.50 1.26 -2.49
N ASP A 113 27.15 0.29 -1.64
CA ASP A 113 27.85 -0.97 -1.56
C ASP A 113 27.45 -1.89 -2.72
N GLU A 114 28.38 -2.12 -3.66
CA GLU A 114 28.14 -2.87 -4.89
C GLU A 114 27.74 -4.33 -4.61
N GLU A 115 28.26 -4.94 -3.53
CA GLU A 115 27.94 -6.32 -3.16
C GLU A 115 26.51 -6.43 -2.64
N THR A 116 26.15 -5.57 -1.68
CA THR A 116 24.78 -5.51 -1.13
C THR A 116 23.76 -5.13 -2.20
N SER A 117 24.10 -4.18 -3.08
CA SER A 117 23.23 -3.73 -4.17
C SER A 117 22.89 -4.87 -5.13
N LYS A 118 23.89 -5.67 -5.55
CA LYS A 118 23.68 -6.82 -6.45
C LYS A 118 22.81 -7.91 -5.83
N GLU A 119 22.90 -8.12 -4.53
CA GLU A 119 22.13 -9.16 -3.85
C GLU A 119 20.70 -8.75 -3.50
N MET A 120 20.48 -7.48 -3.18
CA MET A 120 19.17 -6.96 -2.78
C MET A 120 18.32 -6.48 -3.96
N ILE A 121 18.92 -5.88 -4.98
CA ILE A 121 18.17 -5.38 -6.13
C ILE A 121 17.83 -6.55 -7.04
N VAL A 122 16.54 -6.93 -7.03
CA VAL A 122 16.02 -7.96 -7.92
C VAL A 122 15.81 -7.37 -9.33
N PRO A 123 16.49 -7.87 -10.37
CA PRO A 123 16.26 -7.40 -11.73
C PRO A 123 14.92 -7.89 -12.28
N LEU A 124 14.19 -7.00 -12.96
CA LEU A 124 13.02 -7.36 -13.75
C LEU A 124 13.19 -6.90 -15.20
N ARG A 125 12.58 -7.62 -16.13
CA ARG A 125 12.54 -7.25 -17.54
C ARG A 125 11.18 -7.49 -18.14
N VAL A 126 10.86 -6.74 -19.19
CA VAL A 126 9.69 -7.00 -20.02
C VAL A 126 10.15 -7.80 -21.24
N LYS A 127 9.63 -9.01 -21.43
CA LYS A 127 9.87 -9.85 -22.61
C LYS A 127 8.55 -10.39 -23.12
N SER A 128 8.31 -10.30 -24.43
CA SER A 128 7.09 -10.83 -25.06
C SER A 128 5.77 -10.36 -24.41
N ASN A 129 5.72 -9.11 -23.96
CA ASN A 129 4.55 -8.51 -23.28
C ASN A 129 4.24 -9.08 -21.87
N GLU A 130 5.15 -9.87 -21.30
CA GLU A 130 5.12 -10.36 -19.93
C GLU A 130 6.30 -9.81 -19.13
N VAL A 131 6.14 -9.76 -17.81
CA VAL A 131 7.20 -9.30 -16.89
C VAL A 131 7.86 -10.53 -16.29
N GLU A 132 9.16 -10.64 -16.52
CA GLU A 132 10.02 -11.68 -15.98
C GLU A 132 10.88 -11.11 -14.85
N VAL A 133 11.09 -11.91 -13.81
CA VAL A 133 11.95 -11.63 -12.67
C VAL A 133 13.19 -12.54 -12.75
N PHE A 134 14.35 -12.02 -12.38
CA PHE A 134 15.59 -12.82 -12.33
C PHE A 134 15.88 -13.28 -10.91
N LEU A 135 15.56 -14.54 -10.62
CA LEU A 135 15.68 -15.15 -9.30
C LEU A 135 16.12 -16.62 -9.43
N LYS A 136 16.47 -17.22 -8.29
CA LYS A 136 16.84 -18.62 -8.19
C LYS A 136 15.66 -19.51 -8.60
N ASP A 137 15.89 -20.45 -9.50
CA ASP A 137 14.89 -21.45 -9.88
C ASP A 137 14.73 -22.47 -8.75
N TYR A 138 13.49 -22.80 -8.38
CA TYR A 138 13.24 -23.88 -7.42
C TYR A 138 13.42 -25.27 -8.05
N ASN A 139 13.34 -25.36 -9.38
CA ASN A 139 13.39 -26.64 -10.11
C ASN A 139 14.80 -27.02 -10.56
N GLN A 140 15.76 -26.07 -10.56
CA GLN A 140 17.14 -26.30 -10.98
C GLN A 140 18.07 -25.94 -9.82
N GLU A 141 18.86 -26.90 -9.35
CA GLU A 141 19.76 -26.73 -8.19
C GLU A 141 20.69 -25.52 -8.39
N ASP A 142 20.39 -24.42 -7.70
CA ASP A 142 21.22 -23.21 -7.57
C ASP A 142 21.44 -22.35 -8.83
N GLU A 143 20.67 -22.53 -9.91
CA GLU A 143 20.74 -21.63 -11.07
C GLU A 143 19.74 -20.47 -11.00
N TYR A 144 20.22 -19.26 -11.32
CA TYR A 144 19.36 -18.08 -11.49
C TYR A 144 18.82 -18.05 -12.92
N CYS A 145 17.51 -17.95 -13.07
CA CYS A 145 16.88 -17.86 -14.37
C CYS A 145 15.90 -16.68 -14.45
N TRP A 146 15.58 -16.29 -15.67
CA TRP A 146 14.49 -15.36 -15.92
C TRP A 146 13.18 -16.13 -15.95
N MET A 147 12.25 -15.75 -15.10
CA MET A 147 10.97 -16.43 -14.93
C MET A 147 9.81 -15.44 -14.95
N PRO A 148 8.69 -15.73 -15.64
CA PRO A 148 7.48 -14.91 -15.53
C PRO A 148 7.01 -14.76 -14.08
N LEU A 149 6.58 -13.54 -13.68
CA LEU A 149 6.15 -13.26 -12.30
C LEU A 149 5.08 -14.21 -11.76
N ILE A 150 4.25 -14.77 -12.65
CA ILE A 150 3.17 -15.67 -12.29
C ILE A 150 3.67 -17.07 -12.04
N GLU A 151 4.59 -17.55 -12.87
CA GLU A 151 5.24 -18.83 -12.65
C GLU A 151 6.01 -18.78 -11.33
N TYR A 152 6.72 -17.67 -11.07
CA TYR A 152 7.41 -17.46 -9.81
C TYR A 152 6.44 -17.42 -8.61
N TYR A 153 5.28 -16.77 -8.75
CA TYR A 153 4.24 -16.79 -7.70
C TYR A 153 3.80 -18.23 -7.39
N HIS A 154 3.49 -19.04 -8.42
CA HIS A 154 3.07 -20.42 -8.21
C HIS A 154 4.17 -21.29 -7.61
N GLN A 155 5.41 -21.16 -8.09
CA GLN A 155 6.54 -21.91 -7.54
C GLN A 155 6.81 -21.56 -6.08
N SER A 156 6.76 -20.28 -5.71
CA SER A 156 6.90 -19.88 -4.31
C SER A 156 5.75 -20.46 -3.46
N GLN A 157 4.50 -20.40 -3.93
CA GLN A 157 3.37 -21.00 -3.21
C GLN A 157 3.54 -22.52 -2.99
N GLU A 158 4.12 -23.24 -3.95
CA GLU A 158 4.32 -24.70 -3.85
C GLU A 158 5.53 -25.09 -2.99
N ASN A 159 6.62 -24.33 -3.04
CA ASN A 159 7.89 -24.70 -2.41
C ASN A 159 8.09 -24.11 -1.00
N ASP A 160 7.68 -22.86 -0.78
CA ASP A 160 7.95 -22.11 0.45
C ASP A 160 6.74 -21.38 1.03
N GLU A 161 5.53 -21.87 0.71
CA GLU A 161 4.27 -21.26 1.16
C GLU A 161 4.16 -19.77 0.81
N GLY A 162 4.82 -19.34 -0.27
CA GLY A 162 4.82 -17.96 -0.74
C GLY A 162 5.76 -17.01 0.00
N GLU A 163 6.69 -17.50 0.83
CA GLU A 163 7.59 -16.63 1.61
C GLU A 163 8.52 -15.80 0.71
N ALA A 164 9.17 -16.39 -0.30
CA ALA A 164 10.06 -15.64 -1.18
C ALA A 164 9.31 -14.63 -2.06
N PHE A 165 8.07 -14.93 -2.47
CA PHE A 165 7.24 -13.96 -3.18
C PHE A 165 6.85 -12.79 -2.28
N ARG A 166 6.46 -13.04 -1.03
CA ARG A 166 6.17 -11.98 -0.05
C ARG A 166 7.40 -11.16 0.30
N TYR A 167 8.58 -11.78 0.33
CA TYR A 167 9.85 -11.06 0.44
C TYR A 167 10.06 -10.08 -0.73
N LEU A 168 9.82 -10.51 -1.97
CA LEU A 168 9.88 -9.64 -3.14
C LEU A 168 8.88 -8.47 -3.02
N GLU A 169 7.64 -8.73 -2.63
CA GLU A 169 6.65 -7.68 -2.38
C GLU A 169 7.13 -6.67 -1.33
N GLY A 170 7.65 -7.19 -0.20
CA GLY A 170 8.24 -6.40 0.87
C GLY A 170 9.41 -5.55 0.39
N LEU A 171 10.31 -6.10 -0.43
CA LEU A 171 11.46 -5.36 -0.98
C LEU A 171 11.03 -4.18 -1.84
N ILE A 172 10.04 -4.37 -2.73
CA ILE A 172 9.50 -3.26 -3.54
C ILE A 172 8.86 -2.18 -2.64
N HIS A 173 8.16 -2.59 -1.57
CA HIS A 173 7.64 -1.66 -0.58
C HIS A 173 8.77 -0.91 0.17
N LEU A 174 9.87 -1.58 0.50
CA LEU A 174 11.05 -0.97 1.12
C LEU A 174 11.70 0.04 0.18
N PHE A 175 11.90 -0.30 -1.09
CA PHE A 175 12.41 0.63 -2.10
C PHE A 175 11.51 1.86 -2.26
N SER A 176 10.19 1.65 -2.21
CA SER A 176 9.23 2.76 -2.22
C SER A 176 9.41 3.70 -1.03
N ASN A 177 9.63 3.15 0.18
CA ASN A 177 9.92 3.91 1.41
C ASN A 177 11.27 4.64 1.34
N LEU A 178 12.30 4.00 0.78
CA LEU A 178 13.61 4.61 0.61
C LEU A 178 13.58 5.80 -0.35
N CYS A 179 12.67 5.81 -1.34
CA CYS A 179 12.48 6.93 -2.27
C CYS A 179 11.59 8.07 -1.73
N LEU A 180 10.95 7.88 -0.56
CA LEU A 180 10.03 8.87 0.02
C LEU A 180 10.73 10.23 0.23
N GLU A 181 9.99 11.33 0.12
CA GLU A 181 10.50 12.70 0.33
C GLU A 181 11.68 13.09 -0.60
N ARG A 182 11.71 12.52 -1.82
CA ARG A 182 12.68 12.86 -2.88
C ARG A 182 14.13 12.51 -2.51
N ASN A 183 14.34 11.35 -1.90
CA ASN A 183 15.67 10.83 -1.66
C ASN A 183 16.35 10.37 -2.97
N TYR A 184 17.21 11.22 -3.52
CA TYR A 184 17.88 10.97 -4.80
C TYR A 184 18.92 9.85 -4.74
N ILE A 185 19.45 9.51 -3.57
CA ILE A 185 20.39 8.38 -3.43
C ILE A 185 19.70 7.08 -3.85
N ALA A 186 18.46 6.87 -3.40
CA ALA A 186 17.68 5.70 -3.81
C ALA A 186 17.15 5.83 -5.25
N ILE A 187 16.62 7.00 -5.62
CA ILE A 187 15.98 7.23 -6.92
C ILE A 187 16.98 7.01 -8.07
N ASP A 188 18.20 7.55 -7.96
CA ASP A 188 19.19 7.51 -9.05
C ASP A 188 19.69 6.07 -9.31
N HIS A 189 19.75 5.23 -8.28
CA HIS A 189 20.12 3.82 -8.41
C HIS A 189 18.96 2.92 -8.85
N LEU A 190 17.72 3.23 -8.45
CA LEU A 190 16.54 2.43 -8.79
C LEU A 190 15.94 2.78 -10.15
N GLU A 191 16.05 4.01 -10.62
CA GLU A 191 15.56 4.46 -11.94
C GLU A 191 16.02 3.60 -13.12
N PRO A 192 17.31 3.22 -13.26
CA PRO A 192 17.76 2.39 -14.38
C PRO A 192 17.24 0.95 -14.32
N VAL A 193 16.97 0.43 -13.12
CA VAL A 193 16.49 -0.95 -12.91
C VAL A 193 14.98 -1.02 -13.08
N TYR A 194 14.26 -0.14 -12.40
CA TYR A 194 12.80 -0.09 -12.37
C TYR A 194 12.28 1.02 -13.29
N THR A 195 12.43 0.78 -14.59
CA THR A 195 11.99 1.71 -15.64
C THR A 195 10.48 1.99 -15.58
N TYR A 196 10.07 3.17 -16.07
CA TYR A 196 8.65 3.57 -16.08
C TYR A 196 7.76 2.54 -16.80
N ASP A 197 8.20 2.05 -17.97
CA ASP A 197 7.43 1.10 -18.77
C ASP A 197 7.27 -0.24 -18.05
N LEU A 198 8.31 -0.69 -17.33
CA LEU A 198 8.25 -1.89 -16.50
C LEU A 198 7.23 -1.72 -15.36
N CYS A 199 7.34 -0.64 -14.58
CA CYS A 199 6.41 -0.38 -13.47
C CYS A 199 4.97 -0.26 -13.98
N PHE A 200 4.75 0.48 -15.06
CA PHE A 200 3.43 0.61 -15.69
C PHE A 200 2.90 -0.76 -16.14
N LYS A 201 3.76 -1.60 -16.75
CA LYS A 201 3.36 -2.93 -17.20
C LYS A 201 2.92 -3.82 -16.05
N VAL A 202 3.66 -3.83 -14.94
CA VAL A 202 3.28 -4.58 -13.72
C VAL A 202 1.93 -4.08 -13.18
N ILE A 203 1.77 -2.77 -13.01
CA ILE A 203 0.53 -2.15 -12.50
C ILE A 203 -0.67 -2.50 -13.40
N SER A 204 -0.48 -2.42 -14.72
CA SER A 204 -1.51 -2.67 -15.73
C SER A 204 -1.93 -4.14 -15.85
N GLY A 205 -1.20 -5.06 -15.21
CA GLY A 205 -1.52 -6.49 -15.22
C GLY A 205 -2.92 -6.78 -14.68
N THR A 206 -3.65 -7.69 -15.32
CA THR A 206 -5.04 -8.02 -14.95
C THR A 206 -5.14 -9.12 -13.90
N LYS A 207 -4.04 -9.83 -13.62
CA LYS A 207 -4.04 -11.01 -12.74
C LYS A 207 -4.24 -10.61 -11.27
N GLU A 208 -5.18 -11.27 -10.59
CA GLU A 208 -5.59 -10.94 -9.21
C GLU A 208 -4.56 -11.43 -8.19
N GLU A 209 -3.83 -12.51 -8.49
CA GLU A 209 -2.82 -13.10 -7.62
C GLU A 209 -1.69 -12.12 -7.30
N LEU A 210 -1.35 -11.26 -8.26
CA LEU A 210 -0.28 -10.28 -8.14
C LEU A 210 -0.74 -8.94 -7.55
N ILE A 211 -1.93 -8.87 -6.94
CA ILE A 211 -2.46 -7.58 -6.45
C ILE A 211 -1.60 -6.95 -5.35
N GLY A 212 -0.93 -7.76 -4.52
CA GLY A 212 0.02 -7.29 -3.50
C GLY A 212 1.22 -6.60 -4.15
N LEU A 213 1.91 -7.32 -5.03
CA LEU A 213 3.02 -6.80 -5.83
C LEU A 213 2.62 -5.55 -6.62
N ARG A 214 1.45 -5.56 -7.27
CA ARG A 214 0.92 -4.39 -8.00
C ARG A 214 0.70 -3.18 -7.09
N SER A 215 0.26 -3.41 -5.85
CA SER A 215 0.14 -2.35 -4.83
C SER A 215 1.51 -1.78 -4.45
N ALA A 216 2.52 -2.65 -4.29
CA ALA A 216 3.89 -2.22 -4.05
C ALA A 216 4.43 -1.36 -5.21
N PHE A 217 4.20 -1.78 -6.46
CA PHE A 217 4.59 -1.01 -7.64
C PHE A 217 3.80 0.28 -7.85
N LEU A 218 2.52 0.36 -7.43
CA LEU A 218 1.79 1.63 -7.41
C LEU A 218 2.46 2.65 -6.49
N ARG A 219 2.87 2.19 -5.30
CA ARG A 219 3.57 3.04 -4.33
C ARG A 219 4.95 3.45 -4.84
N LEU A 220 5.68 2.53 -5.45
CA LEU A 220 6.97 2.80 -6.09
C LEU A 220 6.80 3.79 -7.25
N MET A 221 5.78 3.65 -8.09
CA MET A 221 5.47 4.59 -9.17
C MET A 221 5.25 6.01 -8.62
N ASN A 222 4.58 6.13 -7.48
CA ASN A 222 4.37 7.42 -6.83
C ASN A 222 5.69 8.05 -6.37
N THR A 223 6.53 7.32 -5.64
CA THR A 223 7.75 7.88 -5.03
C THR A 223 8.94 7.98 -6.00
N LEU A 224 9.09 7.03 -6.93
CA LEU A 224 10.19 6.99 -7.89
C LEU A 224 9.96 7.88 -9.11
N TRP A 225 8.75 7.88 -9.69
CA TRP A 225 8.47 8.51 -10.98
C TRP A 225 7.65 9.80 -10.90
N LEU A 226 6.75 9.94 -9.91
CA LEU A 226 5.89 11.12 -9.76
C LEU A 226 6.45 12.16 -8.79
N ASP A 227 6.80 11.78 -7.56
CA ASP A 227 7.40 12.70 -6.57
C ASP A 227 8.89 12.92 -6.83
N ARG A 228 9.20 13.48 -8.00
CA ARG A 228 10.56 13.85 -8.40
C ARG A 228 10.58 15.22 -9.05
N LYS A 229 11.74 15.88 -9.04
CA LYS A 229 11.96 17.07 -9.86
C LYS A 229 11.74 16.72 -11.34
N PRO A 230 11.09 17.57 -12.15
CA PRO A 230 10.68 18.95 -11.85
C PRO A 230 9.24 19.11 -11.32
N TYR A 231 8.54 18.03 -10.95
CA TYR A 231 7.13 18.09 -10.59
C TYR A 231 6.90 18.71 -9.20
N GLN A 232 5.90 19.58 -9.11
CA GLN A 232 5.54 20.28 -7.88
C GLN A 232 4.01 20.40 -7.79
N PRO A 233 3.44 20.40 -6.58
CA PRO A 233 2.01 20.62 -6.40
C PRO A 233 1.63 22.01 -6.90
N MET A 234 0.56 22.07 -7.71
CA MET A 234 0.00 23.32 -8.17
C MET A 234 -0.75 24.01 -7.04
N ASN A 235 -0.50 25.31 -6.87
CA ASN A 235 -1.28 26.14 -5.96
C ASN A 235 -2.56 26.59 -6.65
N LEU A 236 -3.69 26.04 -6.22
CA LEU A 236 -5.02 26.42 -6.69
C LEU A 236 -5.85 26.97 -5.50
N PRO A 237 -6.55 28.10 -5.65
CA PRO A 237 -6.62 28.95 -6.85
C PRO A 237 -5.37 29.84 -7.03
N ARG A 238 -5.02 30.17 -8.28
CA ARG A 238 -3.94 31.11 -8.59
C ARG A 238 -4.44 32.54 -8.34
N TYR A 239 -3.91 33.20 -7.31
CA TYR A 239 -4.31 34.56 -6.95
C TYR A 239 -3.66 35.67 -7.79
N VAL A 240 -2.53 35.37 -8.44
CA VAL A 240 -1.78 36.33 -9.25
C VAL A 240 -1.85 35.90 -10.71
N ILE A 241 -2.57 36.70 -11.51
CA ILE A 241 -2.78 36.48 -12.94
C ILE A 241 -2.20 37.68 -13.68
N LEU A 242 -1.40 37.43 -14.71
CA LEU A 242 -0.90 38.51 -15.57
C LEU A 242 -2.00 38.92 -16.53
N MET A 243 -2.13 40.22 -16.83
CA MET A 243 -3.17 40.72 -17.75
C MET A 243 -3.14 40.05 -19.13
N GLU A 244 -1.95 39.65 -19.59
CA GLU A 244 -1.74 38.94 -20.85
C GLU A 244 -2.30 37.49 -20.85
N GLU A 245 -2.43 36.86 -19.68
CA GLU A 245 -2.97 35.50 -19.53
C GLU A 245 -4.51 35.47 -19.56
N ILE A 246 -5.17 36.62 -19.38
CA ILE A 246 -6.64 36.74 -19.32
C ILE A 246 -7.26 36.59 -20.73
N TYR A 247 -6.47 36.73 -21.79
CA TYR A 247 -6.98 36.59 -23.15
C TYR A 247 -7.31 35.11 -23.48
N PRO A 248 -8.45 34.82 -24.13
CA PRO A 248 -8.89 33.45 -24.41
C PRO A 248 -7.86 32.57 -25.12
N ARG A 249 -7.05 33.17 -26.01
CA ARG A 249 -5.98 32.47 -26.74
C ARG A 249 -4.79 32.08 -25.86
N ALA A 250 -4.52 32.84 -24.79
CA ALA A 250 -3.46 32.53 -23.84
C ALA A 250 -3.87 31.36 -22.93
N LEU A 251 -5.15 31.29 -22.54
CA LEU A 251 -5.69 30.17 -21.76
C LEU A 251 -5.56 28.83 -22.52
N ASP A 252 -5.97 28.80 -23.80
CA ASP A 252 -5.83 27.60 -24.63
C ASP A 252 -4.36 27.20 -24.83
N GLN A 253 -3.45 28.16 -24.95
CA GLN A 253 -2.01 27.90 -25.05
C GLN A 253 -1.44 27.32 -23.76
N ILE A 254 -1.76 27.89 -22.60
CA ILE A 254 -1.32 27.40 -21.28
C ILE A 254 -1.79 25.95 -21.05
N MET A 255 -3.06 25.66 -21.37
CA MET A 255 -3.64 24.33 -21.21
C MET A 255 -3.06 23.30 -22.20
N SER A 256 -2.56 23.75 -23.35
CA SER A 256 -2.03 22.89 -24.42
C SER A 256 -0.51 22.71 -24.40
N SER A 257 0.24 23.61 -23.76
CA SER A 257 1.72 23.63 -23.81
C SER A 257 2.43 22.58 -22.94
N ASP A 258 1.71 21.84 -22.08
CA ASP A 258 2.34 20.83 -21.22
C ASP A 258 2.53 19.49 -21.93
N ASN A 259 3.53 19.41 -22.83
CA ASN A 259 4.08 18.13 -23.33
C ASN A 259 4.52 17.18 -22.19
N LYS A 260 4.71 17.69 -20.96
CA LYS A 260 5.00 16.92 -19.74
C LYS A 260 3.87 15.93 -19.36
N THR A 261 2.64 16.19 -19.77
CA THR A 261 1.48 15.33 -19.48
C THR A 261 1.48 14.00 -20.21
N LYS A 262 2.12 13.94 -21.40
CA LYS A 262 2.05 12.77 -22.28
C LYS A 262 2.70 11.52 -21.71
N LYS A 263 3.74 11.65 -20.88
CA LYS A 263 4.44 10.50 -20.29
C LYS A 263 3.49 9.64 -19.44
N PHE A 264 2.57 10.28 -18.71
CA PHE A 264 1.66 9.61 -17.78
C PHE A 264 0.27 9.34 -18.37
N ASP A 265 0.02 9.61 -19.65
CA ASP A 265 -1.29 9.39 -20.26
C ASP A 265 -1.71 7.92 -20.22
N GLY A 266 -0.77 6.99 -20.41
CA GLY A 266 -1.02 5.55 -20.26
C GLY A 266 -1.49 5.18 -18.85
N LEU A 267 -0.84 5.74 -17.82
CA LEU A 267 -1.19 5.55 -16.42
C LEU A 267 -2.54 6.20 -16.07
N LYS A 268 -2.78 7.45 -16.52
CA LYS A 268 -4.08 8.13 -16.35
C LYS A 268 -5.22 7.32 -16.97
N GLY A 269 -5.03 6.85 -18.21
CA GLY A 269 -6.02 6.06 -18.93
C GLY A 269 -6.31 4.72 -18.24
N TYR A 270 -5.28 4.07 -17.70
CA TYR A 270 -5.45 2.86 -16.90
C TYR A 270 -6.26 3.12 -15.61
N LEU A 271 -5.89 4.15 -14.83
CA LEU A 271 -6.59 4.49 -13.58
C LEU A 271 -8.06 4.87 -13.83
N GLN A 272 -8.34 5.63 -14.89
CA GLN A 272 -9.72 5.98 -15.27
C GLN A 272 -10.54 4.75 -15.64
N ARG A 273 -9.98 3.81 -16.41
CA ARG A 273 -10.66 2.54 -16.72
C ARG A 273 -10.89 1.72 -15.45
N TYR A 274 -9.88 1.60 -14.60
CA TYR A 274 -9.99 0.88 -13.34
C TYR A 274 -11.13 1.41 -12.46
N PHE A 275 -11.23 2.73 -12.27
CA PHE A 275 -12.34 3.32 -11.50
C PHE A 275 -13.69 3.19 -12.21
N ALA A 276 -13.73 3.26 -13.54
CA ALA A 276 -14.95 3.02 -14.30
C ALA A 276 -15.45 1.59 -14.13
N ASP A 277 -14.57 0.60 -14.25
CA ASP A 277 -14.88 -0.82 -14.05
C ASP A 277 -15.40 -1.07 -12.62
N LEU A 278 -14.77 -0.47 -11.61
CA LEU A 278 -15.26 -0.52 -10.22
C LEU A 278 -16.63 0.17 -10.05
N ALA A 279 -16.86 1.29 -10.72
CA ALA A 279 -18.14 2.00 -10.66
C ALA A 279 -19.25 1.23 -11.38
N GLU A 280 -18.93 0.47 -12.42
CA GLU A 280 -19.86 -0.44 -13.10
C GLU A 280 -20.22 -1.65 -12.23
N GLU A 281 -19.26 -2.20 -11.48
CA GLU A 281 -19.54 -3.19 -10.43
C GLU A 281 -20.51 -2.58 -9.39
N GLY A 282 -20.38 -1.29 -9.10
CA GLY A 282 -21.38 -0.48 -8.38
C GLY A 282 -21.51 -0.78 -6.89
N CYS A 283 -20.63 -1.62 -6.35
CA CYS A 283 -20.54 -1.99 -4.94
C CYS A 283 -19.09 -2.36 -4.60
N THR A 284 -18.54 -1.78 -3.54
CA THR A 284 -17.26 -2.26 -3.01
C THR A 284 -17.51 -3.41 -2.03
N LYS A 285 -16.56 -4.35 -1.97
CA LYS A 285 -16.66 -5.54 -1.12
C LYS A 285 -15.71 -5.36 0.05
N ILE A 286 -16.25 -5.22 1.26
CA ILE A 286 -15.44 -4.95 2.45
C ILE A 286 -14.46 -6.09 2.73
N TYR A 287 -14.89 -7.34 2.51
CA TYR A 287 -14.05 -8.54 2.70
C TYR A 287 -12.87 -8.66 1.73
N GLN A 288 -12.83 -7.89 0.64
CA GLN A 288 -11.70 -7.90 -0.31
C GLN A 288 -10.60 -6.91 0.12
N THR A 289 -9.95 -7.19 1.25
CA THR A 289 -8.94 -6.31 1.88
C THR A 289 -7.81 -5.93 0.93
N LYS A 290 -7.24 -6.89 0.19
CA LYS A 290 -6.17 -6.63 -0.79
C LYS A 290 -6.60 -5.72 -1.94
N LYS A 291 -7.81 -5.90 -2.48
CA LYS A 291 -8.37 -5.05 -3.54
C LYS A 291 -8.64 -3.63 -3.03
N ASN A 292 -9.16 -3.51 -1.81
CA ASN A 292 -9.44 -2.21 -1.19
C ASN A 292 -8.14 -1.45 -0.91
N SER A 293 -7.09 -2.13 -0.43
CA SER A 293 -5.75 -1.55 -0.24
C SER A 293 -5.12 -1.06 -1.57
N PHE A 294 -5.21 -1.87 -2.62
CA PHE A 294 -4.81 -1.43 -3.96
C PHE A 294 -5.60 -0.21 -4.43
N THR A 295 -6.90 -0.18 -4.16
CA THR A 295 -7.79 0.93 -4.56
C THR A 295 -7.43 2.22 -3.82
N SER A 296 -7.14 2.17 -2.51
CA SER A 296 -6.70 3.36 -1.77
C SER A 296 -5.38 3.91 -2.30
N LEU A 297 -4.40 3.04 -2.60
CA LEU A 297 -3.14 3.46 -3.20
C LEU A 297 -3.33 4.03 -4.61
N ALA A 298 -4.22 3.46 -5.42
CA ALA A 298 -4.59 4.00 -6.73
C ALA A 298 -5.22 5.40 -6.62
N LEU A 299 -6.05 5.64 -5.58
CA LEU A 299 -6.61 6.96 -5.29
C LEU A 299 -5.54 7.96 -4.85
N GLU A 300 -4.59 7.56 -4.00
CA GLU A 300 -3.47 8.40 -3.59
C GLU A 300 -2.59 8.81 -4.79
N LEU A 301 -2.30 7.87 -5.69
CA LEU A 301 -1.58 8.12 -6.93
C LEU A 301 -2.34 9.10 -7.83
N THR A 302 -3.65 8.88 -7.98
CA THR A 302 -4.53 9.76 -8.77
C THR A 302 -4.60 11.17 -8.18
N LEU A 303 -4.68 11.27 -6.85
CA LEU A 303 -4.65 12.55 -6.13
C LEU A 303 -3.32 13.27 -6.34
N THR A 304 -2.20 12.55 -6.31
CA THR A 304 -0.87 13.10 -6.57
C THR A 304 -0.76 13.60 -8.02
N LEU A 305 -1.26 12.83 -8.99
CA LEU A 305 -1.35 13.23 -10.39
C LEU A 305 -2.19 14.51 -10.57
N ALA A 306 -3.35 14.59 -9.90
CA ALA A 306 -4.21 15.76 -9.93
C ALA A 306 -3.55 16.98 -9.27
N ARG A 307 -2.91 16.80 -8.11
CA ARG A 307 -2.18 17.87 -7.40
C ARG A 307 -1.03 18.43 -8.24
N PHE A 308 -0.32 17.58 -8.98
CA PHE A 308 0.76 18.00 -9.88
C PHE A 308 0.27 18.59 -11.22
N GLY A 309 -1.05 18.61 -11.47
CA GLY A 309 -1.60 19.19 -12.69
C GLY A 309 -1.40 18.32 -13.93
N PHE A 310 -1.51 17.01 -13.81
CA PHE A 310 -1.50 16.13 -14.98
C PHE A 310 -2.88 15.95 -15.63
N TYR A 311 -3.95 16.38 -14.95
CA TYR A 311 -5.33 16.40 -15.44
C TYR A 311 -5.71 17.82 -15.85
N ASN A 312 -5.35 18.21 -17.08
CA ASN A 312 -5.54 19.57 -17.55
C ASN A 312 -6.93 19.77 -18.18
N THR A 313 -7.47 18.78 -18.88
CA THR A 313 -8.74 18.96 -19.57
C THR A 313 -9.93 18.80 -18.63
N VAL A 314 -10.94 19.68 -18.73
CA VAL A 314 -12.22 19.53 -18.01
C VAL A 314 -12.86 18.16 -18.27
N LYS A 315 -12.76 17.66 -19.52
CA LYS A 315 -13.23 16.31 -19.90
C LYS A 315 -12.49 15.19 -19.15
N GLU A 316 -11.17 15.31 -18.95
CA GLU A 316 -10.38 14.31 -18.21
C GLU A 316 -10.76 14.30 -16.73
N LEU A 317 -10.97 15.48 -16.14
CA LEU A 317 -11.47 15.62 -14.77
C LEU A 317 -12.89 15.08 -14.64
N GLU A 318 -13.79 15.39 -15.56
CA GLU A 318 -15.15 14.82 -15.56
C GLU A 318 -15.15 13.30 -15.65
N ASN A 319 -14.32 12.72 -16.53
CA ASN A 319 -14.20 11.28 -16.69
C ASN A 319 -13.63 10.60 -15.45
N LEU A 320 -12.82 11.31 -14.67
CA LEU A 320 -12.29 10.82 -13.39
C LEU A 320 -13.32 10.96 -12.26
N VAL A 321 -13.97 12.12 -12.14
CA VAL A 321 -14.86 12.44 -11.01
C VAL A 321 -16.16 11.64 -11.08
N LYS A 322 -16.73 11.40 -12.28
CA LYS A 322 -18.01 10.68 -12.42
C LYS A 322 -17.97 9.27 -11.79
N PRO A 323 -16.99 8.38 -12.11
CA PRO A 323 -16.84 7.10 -11.42
C PRO A 323 -16.58 7.23 -9.92
N LEU A 324 -15.73 8.17 -9.50
CA LEU A 324 -15.41 8.37 -8.09
C LEU A 324 -16.62 8.78 -7.24
N LEU A 325 -17.53 9.59 -7.78
CA LEU A 325 -18.79 9.94 -7.11
C LEU A 325 -19.71 8.73 -6.92
N VAL A 326 -19.70 7.79 -7.86
CA VAL A 326 -20.44 6.53 -7.72
C VAL A 326 -19.81 5.67 -6.64
N LEU A 327 -18.48 5.59 -6.58
CA LEU A 327 -17.75 4.82 -5.56
C LEU A 327 -17.88 5.39 -4.15
N LEU A 328 -18.03 6.71 -4.00
CA LEU A 328 -18.32 7.33 -2.70
C LEU A 328 -19.70 6.95 -2.14
N ASN A 329 -20.59 6.42 -2.97
CA ASN A 329 -21.91 5.96 -2.52
C ASN A 329 -21.82 4.58 -1.85
N GLY A 330 -21.31 4.57 -0.61
CA GLY A 330 -21.16 3.35 0.18
C GLY A 330 -22.48 2.72 0.66
N MET A 331 -23.63 3.21 0.20
CA MET A 331 -24.89 2.50 0.44
C MET A 331 -24.85 1.11 -0.17
N ARG A 332 -24.20 0.95 -1.33
CA ARG A 332 -24.16 -0.30 -2.11
C ARG A 332 -23.07 -1.28 -1.70
N ASP A 333 -22.31 -0.95 -0.66
CA ASP A 333 -21.19 -1.79 -0.25
C ASP A 333 -21.68 -3.07 0.41
N ALA A 334 -21.04 -4.19 0.06
CA ALA A 334 -21.34 -5.49 0.63
C ALA A 334 -20.40 -5.77 1.80
N ILE A 335 -20.98 -5.98 2.98
CA ILE A 335 -20.23 -6.37 4.17
C ILE A 335 -19.84 -7.84 4.01
N ASN A 336 -20.81 -8.68 3.61
CA ASN A 336 -20.62 -10.12 3.52
C ASN A 336 -20.82 -10.70 2.11
N PRO A 337 -20.19 -11.85 1.77
CA PRO A 337 -20.39 -12.53 0.49
C PRO A 337 -21.83 -12.98 0.22
N LEU A 338 -22.63 -13.21 1.27
CA LEU A 338 -24.03 -13.62 1.18
C LEU A 338 -24.93 -12.43 0.76
N GLU A 339 -24.80 -11.30 1.45
CA GLU A 339 -25.46 -10.02 1.10
C GLU A 339 -25.13 -9.62 -0.34
N TYR A 340 -23.88 -9.79 -0.76
CA TYR A 340 -23.49 -9.53 -2.15
C TYR A 340 -24.25 -10.42 -3.16
N LYS A 341 -24.43 -11.72 -2.86
CA LYS A 341 -25.19 -12.64 -3.73
C LYS A 341 -26.68 -12.27 -3.77
N GLU A 342 -27.25 -11.83 -2.65
CA GLU A 342 -28.63 -11.35 -2.57
C GLU A 342 -28.83 -10.06 -3.36
N PHE A 343 -27.94 -9.09 -3.18
CA PHE A 343 -27.91 -7.84 -3.95
C PHE A 343 -27.82 -8.10 -5.45
N GLN A 344 -26.94 -9.02 -5.89
CA GLN A 344 -26.81 -9.39 -7.30
C GLN A 344 -28.07 -10.08 -7.84
N ARG A 345 -28.79 -10.86 -7.03
CA ARG A 345 -30.08 -11.45 -7.41
C ARG A 345 -31.16 -10.39 -7.56
N GLU A 346 -31.22 -9.42 -6.65
CA GLU A 346 -32.15 -8.30 -6.75
C GLU A 346 -31.86 -7.44 -7.98
N LEU A 347 -30.61 -7.04 -8.22
CA LEU A 347 -30.20 -6.31 -9.42
C LEU A 347 -30.59 -7.02 -10.71
N LYS A 348 -30.46 -8.35 -10.77
CA LYS A 348 -30.87 -9.14 -11.94
C LYS A 348 -32.38 -9.14 -12.14
N LYS A 349 -33.17 -9.25 -11.06
CA LYS A 349 -34.64 -9.14 -11.12
C LYS A 349 -35.08 -7.76 -11.61
N PHE A 350 -34.39 -6.70 -11.20
CA PHE A 350 -34.66 -5.33 -11.66
C PHE A 350 -34.30 -5.08 -13.13
N LYS A 351 -33.21 -5.66 -13.65
CA LYS A 351 -32.85 -5.53 -15.08
C LYS A 351 -33.85 -6.23 -16.01
N THR A 352 -34.60 -7.23 -15.50
CA THR A 352 -35.66 -7.92 -16.25
C THR A 352 -37.04 -7.25 -16.13
N GLU A 353 -37.28 -6.45 -15.09
CA GLU A 353 -38.55 -5.75 -14.88
C GLU A 353 -38.47 -4.29 -15.33
N THR A 354 -38.73 -4.03 -16.62
CA THR A 354 -38.94 -2.68 -17.15
C THR A 354 -40.29 -2.13 -16.70
N ASP A 355 -40.43 -1.70 -15.44
CA ASP A 355 -41.64 -0.98 -15.02
C ASP A 355 -41.34 0.22 -14.12
N VAL A 356 -41.91 1.36 -14.47
CA VAL A 356 -41.61 2.73 -13.99
C VAL A 356 -41.99 2.92 -12.50
N ARG A 357 -42.77 1.99 -11.91
CA ARG A 357 -43.13 1.99 -10.49
C ARG A 357 -42.05 1.42 -9.54
N SER A 358 -41.01 0.77 -10.07
CA SER A 358 -39.93 0.14 -9.30
C SER A 358 -38.89 1.13 -8.75
N LYS A 359 -38.72 2.29 -9.38
CA LYS A 359 -37.71 3.31 -9.00
C LYS A 359 -37.94 3.92 -7.60
N GLY A 360 -39.18 3.97 -7.14
CA GLY A 360 -39.53 4.46 -5.80
C GLY A 360 -39.28 3.45 -4.68
N ARG A 361 -39.41 2.15 -4.97
CA ARG A 361 -39.29 1.07 -3.97
C ARG A 361 -37.85 0.81 -3.52
N ILE A 362 -36.86 1.08 -4.37
CA ILE A 362 -35.44 0.91 -4.01
C ILE A 362 -35.04 1.88 -2.89
N LYS A 363 -35.50 3.14 -2.89
CA LYS A 363 -35.23 4.08 -1.78
C LYS A 363 -35.86 3.60 -0.47
N THR A 364 -37.04 2.99 -0.51
CA THR A 364 -37.76 2.56 0.69
C THR A 364 -37.23 1.24 1.25
N LEU A 365 -36.85 0.28 0.40
CA LEU A 365 -36.24 -0.98 0.83
C LEU A 365 -34.82 -0.77 1.39
N TYR A 366 -34.02 0.12 0.77
CA TYR A 366 -32.72 0.51 1.31
C TYR A 366 -32.81 1.13 2.70
N HIS A 367 -33.82 1.97 2.92
CA HIS A 367 -34.09 2.53 4.24
C HIS A 367 -34.55 1.47 5.23
N GLN A 368 -35.44 0.55 4.82
CA GLN A 368 -36.00 -0.47 5.71
C GLN A 368 -34.98 -1.52 6.16
N VAL A 369 -34.12 -2.01 5.26
CA VAL A 369 -33.07 -2.99 5.60
C VAL A 369 -32.02 -2.36 6.51
N LYS A 370 -31.55 -1.15 6.19
CA LYS A 370 -30.54 -0.45 7.01
C LYS A 370 -31.08 0.02 8.37
N THR A 371 -32.38 0.35 8.47
CA THR A 371 -33.01 0.61 9.77
C THR A 371 -33.25 -0.65 10.58
N ALA A 372 -33.49 -1.80 9.94
CA ALA A 372 -33.64 -3.07 10.64
C ALA A 372 -32.30 -3.50 11.26
N ASP A 373 -31.20 -3.43 10.50
CA ASP A 373 -29.87 -3.79 11.02
C ASP A 373 -29.38 -2.82 12.11
N LEU A 374 -29.67 -1.51 11.99
CA LEU A 374 -29.36 -0.54 13.04
C LEU A 374 -30.22 -0.70 14.30
N LEU A 375 -31.46 -1.20 14.16
CA LEU A 375 -32.33 -1.53 15.28
C LEU A 375 -31.89 -2.82 15.97
N ASP A 376 -31.44 -3.84 15.23
CA ASP A 376 -30.92 -5.08 15.81
C ASP A 376 -29.61 -4.87 16.56
N ILE A 377 -28.69 -4.03 16.04
CA ILE A 377 -27.47 -3.61 16.76
C ILE A 377 -27.83 -2.77 18.01
N GLY A 378 -28.89 -1.96 17.96
CA GLY A 378 -29.39 -1.18 19.10
C GLY A 378 -30.07 -2.03 20.17
N ILE A 379 -30.73 -3.12 19.77
CA ILE A 379 -31.38 -4.10 20.66
C ILE A 379 -30.32 -5.00 21.30
N GLU A 380 -29.31 -5.46 20.57
CA GLU A 380 -28.16 -6.18 21.13
C GLU A 380 -27.38 -5.33 22.13
N LYS A 381 -27.10 -4.06 21.83
CA LYS A 381 -26.45 -3.15 22.81
C LYS A 381 -27.28 -2.95 24.07
N LYS A 382 -28.59 -2.75 23.95
CA LYS A 382 -29.49 -2.63 25.11
C LYS A 382 -29.61 -3.93 25.91
N LEU A 383 -29.57 -5.09 25.26
CA LEU A 383 -29.57 -6.39 25.94
C LEU A 383 -28.24 -6.64 26.67
N ILE A 384 -27.11 -6.22 26.10
CA ILE A 384 -25.78 -6.30 26.72
C ILE A 384 -25.64 -5.32 27.89
N GLU A 385 -26.16 -4.08 27.77
CA GLU A 385 -26.20 -3.10 28.87
C GLU A 385 -27.11 -3.57 30.01
N LYS A 386 -28.28 -4.14 29.69
CA LYS A 386 -29.21 -4.68 30.71
C LYS A 386 -28.67 -5.93 31.41
N HIS A 387 -27.86 -6.74 30.71
CA HIS A 387 -27.14 -7.86 31.32
C HIS A 387 -26.02 -7.38 32.25
N LYS A 388 -25.27 -6.32 31.88
CA LYS A 388 -24.26 -5.71 32.77
C LYS A 388 -24.88 -5.09 34.03
N GLU A 389 -25.99 -4.37 33.91
CA GLU A 389 -26.71 -3.81 35.07
C GLU A 389 -27.25 -4.89 36.00
N SER A 390 -27.64 -6.06 35.46
CA SER A 390 -28.11 -7.21 36.27
C SER A 390 -26.98 -7.99 36.97
N GLU A 391 -25.75 -7.93 36.46
CA GLU A 391 -24.57 -8.53 37.11
C GLU A 391 -24.01 -7.61 38.21
N GLU A 392 -24.10 -6.28 38.05
CA GLU A 392 -23.69 -5.31 39.07
C GLU A 392 -24.65 -5.21 40.27
N THR A 393 -25.88 -5.75 40.15
CA THR A 393 -26.84 -5.82 41.27
C THR A 393 -26.80 -7.11 42.08
N LEU A 394 -25.89 -8.03 41.75
CA LEU A 394 -25.73 -9.35 42.40
C LEU A 394 -24.37 -9.56 43.10
N ILE A 395 -23.64 -8.48 43.40
CA ILE A 395 -22.43 -8.48 44.25
C ILE A 395 -22.69 -7.71 45.54
#